data_AF-A0A7J7L9V8-F1
#
_entry.id   AF-A0A7J7L9V8-F1
#
_cell.length_a   1.000
_cell.length_b   1.000
_cell.length_c   1.000
_cell.angle_alpha   90.00
_cell.angle_beta   90.00
_cell.angle_gamma   90.00
#
_symmetry.space_group_name_H-M   'P 1'
#
loop_
_entity.id
_entity.type
_entity.pdbx_description
1 polymer ?
#
loop_
_entity_poly.entity_id
_entity_poly.type
_entity_poly.pdbx_seq_one_letter_code
_entity_poly.pdbx_strand_id
1 'polypeptide(L)'
;MTAFMRILVSSKDTLKKIMVRGEFDEYPDEVNMHCTARMAEMLDEYSKELQSKFHKEITADKFLMDEIRVLLETRGIGLPNFLPKSAFLTLLQKNVKEVSETPFVFVEKLQSSTKRAAQNLMSLIKNKSADRVKEIVEMEKVVDYTFGHLREYPSVVVQQAFDMKMRCTAYWKIVLLRLVDSLALHLVFSVHNLVSRDMEVEIVKDLMNPHNGGVERMLEESPKVTIRREKLNRSIKLLKVSKEEVSKIMDRISADGGPAQV
;
A
#
# COMPACT_ATOMS: atom_id res chain seq x y z
N MET A 1 -22.09 23.84 -13.65
CA MET A 1 -22.50 22.72 -12.77
C MET A 1 -22.42 21.34 -13.45
N THR A 2 -23.13 21.10 -14.57
CA THR A 2 -23.25 19.75 -15.18
C THR A 2 -21.92 19.11 -15.62
N ALA A 3 -21.03 19.87 -16.26
CA ALA A 3 -19.73 19.37 -16.70
C ALA A 3 -18.84 18.98 -15.51
N PHE A 4 -18.84 19.80 -14.46
CA PHE A 4 -18.12 19.52 -13.21
C PHE A 4 -18.61 18.23 -12.55
N MET A 5 -19.94 18.06 -12.40
CA MET A 5 -20.50 16.85 -11.79
C MET A 5 -20.17 15.60 -12.60
N ARG A 6 -20.14 15.68 -13.94
CA ARG A 6 -19.70 14.56 -14.78
C ARG A 6 -18.22 14.22 -14.54
N ILE A 7 -17.34 15.21 -14.50
CA ILE A 7 -15.92 15.00 -14.20
C ILE A 7 -15.75 14.36 -12.82
N LEU A 8 -16.44 14.88 -11.80
CA LEU A 8 -16.39 14.34 -10.44
C LEU A 8 -16.83 12.87 -10.39
N VAL A 9 -17.95 12.54 -11.02
CA VAL A 9 -18.47 11.16 -11.08
C VAL A 9 -17.48 10.26 -11.82
N SER A 10 -16.98 10.68 -12.99
CA SER A 10 -16.00 9.90 -13.75
C SER A 10 -14.68 9.70 -12.98
N SER A 11 -14.14 10.74 -12.35
CA SER A 11 -12.93 10.63 -11.52
C SER A 11 -13.12 9.71 -10.32
N LYS A 12 -14.29 9.77 -9.65
CA LYS A 12 -14.62 8.87 -8.53
C LYS A 12 -14.67 7.42 -9.02
N ASP A 13 -15.30 7.16 -10.15
CA ASP A 13 -15.41 5.80 -10.70
C ASP A 13 -14.04 5.26 -11.11
N THR A 14 -13.19 6.07 -11.76
CA THR A 14 -11.80 5.69 -12.06
C THR A 14 -11.00 5.38 -10.80
N LEU A 15 -11.11 6.19 -9.74
CA LEU A 15 -10.43 5.93 -8.47
C LEU A 15 -10.96 4.66 -7.77
N LYS A 16 -12.26 4.35 -7.87
CA LYS A 16 -12.80 3.08 -7.36
C LYS A 16 -12.24 1.88 -8.11
N LYS A 17 -12.17 1.95 -9.44
CA LYS A 17 -11.60 0.88 -10.26
C LYS A 17 -10.15 0.59 -9.85
N ILE A 18 -9.33 1.65 -9.81
CA ILE A 18 -7.89 1.54 -9.57
C ILE A 18 -7.54 1.23 -8.10
N MET A 19 -8.15 1.92 -7.13
CA MET A 19 -7.74 1.86 -5.72
C MET A 19 -8.51 0.84 -4.89
N VAL A 20 -9.73 0.48 -5.31
CA VAL A 20 -10.62 -0.41 -4.54
C VAL A 20 -10.77 -1.76 -5.23
N ARG A 21 -11.04 -1.78 -6.53
CA ARG A 21 -11.30 -3.02 -7.27
C ARG A 21 -10.06 -3.66 -7.88
N GLY A 22 -8.97 -2.90 -8.00
CA GLY A 22 -7.75 -3.34 -8.66
C GLY A 22 -7.92 -3.53 -10.17
N GLU A 23 -8.94 -2.90 -10.77
CA GLU A 23 -9.17 -2.89 -12.21
C GLU A 23 -8.21 -1.86 -12.84
N PHE A 24 -7.31 -2.31 -13.71
CA PHE A 24 -6.30 -1.47 -14.38
C PHE A 24 -6.36 -1.55 -15.92
N ASP A 25 -7.41 -2.15 -16.48
CA ASP A 25 -7.57 -2.34 -17.93
C ASP A 25 -7.55 -1.02 -18.72
N GLU A 26 -7.91 0.08 -18.08
CA GLU A 26 -7.90 1.44 -18.64
C GLU A 26 -6.47 2.01 -18.73
N TYR A 27 -5.52 1.45 -17.96
CA TYR A 27 -4.14 1.90 -17.84
C TYR A 27 -3.14 0.72 -17.72
N PRO A 28 -3.07 -0.18 -18.72
CA PRO A 28 -2.28 -1.40 -18.62
C PRO A 28 -0.77 -1.13 -18.51
N ASP A 29 -0.27 -0.14 -19.25
CA ASP A 29 1.16 0.19 -19.30
C ASP A 29 1.60 1.18 -18.21
N GLU A 30 0.66 1.81 -17.51
CA GLU A 30 0.96 2.75 -16.44
C GLU A 30 1.02 2.06 -15.08
N VAL A 31 2.18 1.49 -14.75
CA VAL A 31 2.43 0.81 -13.45
C VAL A 31 2.06 1.67 -12.23
N ASN A 32 2.02 3.00 -12.38
CA ASN A 32 1.57 3.92 -11.34
C ASN A 32 0.08 3.83 -11.00
N MET A 33 -0.73 3.37 -11.95
CA MET A 33 -2.17 3.17 -11.80
C MET A 33 -2.49 1.77 -11.23
N HIS A 34 -1.49 0.96 -10.86
CA HIS A 34 -1.70 -0.36 -10.26
C HIS A 34 -1.70 -0.29 -8.72
N CYS A 35 -2.56 0.58 -8.18
CA CYS A 35 -2.51 0.95 -6.75
C CYS A 35 -2.70 -0.23 -5.80
N THR A 36 -3.60 -1.17 -6.11
CA THR A 36 -3.83 -2.37 -5.28
C THR A 36 -2.62 -3.29 -5.21
N ALA A 37 -1.94 -3.52 -6.35
CA ALA A 37 -0.72 -4.33 -6.39
C ALA A 37 0.40 -3.71 -5.54
N ARG A 38 0.57 -2.38 -5.65
CA ARG A 38 1.56 -1.64 -4.86
C ARG A 38 1.28 -1.66 -3.36
N MET A 39 0.02 -1.57 -2.95
CA MET A 39 -0.37 -1.74 -1.55
C MET A 39 -0.05 -3.15 -1.04
N ALA A 40 -0.26 -4.17 -1.87
CA ALA A 40 0.10 -5.55 -1.52
C ALA A 40 1.62 -5.73 -1.37
N GLU A 41 2.43 -5.14 -2.25
CA GLU A 41 3.90 -5.13 -2.14
C GLU A 41 4.37 -4.45 -0.85
N MET A 42 3.79 -3.30 -0.50
CA MET A 42 4.11 -2.60 0.76
C MET A 42 3.78 -3.43 2.00
N LEU A 43 2.68 -4.18 1.97
CA LEU A 43 2.30 -5.10 3.05
C LEU A 43 3.25 -6.30 3.14
N ASP A 44 3.71 -6.83 2.01
CA ASP A 44 4.70 -7.90 1.95
C ASP A 44 6.07 -7.44 2.48
N GLU A 45 6.53 -6.25 2.10
CA GLU A 45 7.73 -5.62 2.66
C GLU A 45 7.62 -5.40 4.18
N TYR A 46 6.48 -4.87 4.64
CA TYR A 46 6.21 -4.68 6.07
C TYR A 46 6.24 -6.01 6.83
N SER A 47 5.62 -7.06 6.28
CA SER A 47 5.64 -8.40 6.84
C SER A 47 7.08 -8.93 6.98
N LYS A 48 7.91 -8.75 5.96
CA LYS A 48 9.34 -9.12 5.99
C LYS A 48 10.13 -8.35 7.05
N GLU A 49 9.89 -7.04 7.18
CA GLU A 49 10.54 -6.21 8.21
C GLU A 49 10.12 -6.64 9.62
N LEU A 50 8.85 -6.97 9.80
CA LEU A 50 8.32 -7.43 11.08
C LEU A 50 8.91 -8.81 11.46
N GLN A 51 9.11 -9.69 10.48
CA GLN A 51 9.75 -11.00 10.65
C GLN A 51 11.26 -10.89 10.93
N SER A 52 11.96 -9.92 10.35
CA SER A 52 13.40 -9.71 10.59
C SER A 52 13.66 -9.13 11.97
N LYS A 53 12.80 -8.25 12.48
CA LYS A 53 12.86 -7.76 13.87
C LYS A 53 12.69 -8.86 14.92
N PHE A 54 12.06 -9.98 14.56
CA PHE A 54 11.88 -11.14 15.42
C PHE A 54 13.11 -12.07 15.43
N HIS A 55 13.81 -12.20 14.30
CA HIS A 55 15.10 -12.89 14.24
C HIS A 55 16.22 -11.90 14.58
N LYS A 56 16.28 -11.44 15.84
CA LYS A 56 17.47 -10.75 16.33
C LYS A 56 18.65 -11.73 16.26
N GLU A 57 19.82 -11.23 15.90
CA GLU A 57 21.09 -11.96 15.94
C GLU A 57 21.26 -12.55 17.36
N ILE A 58 20.92 -13.83 17.54
CA ILE A 58 21.10 -14.52 18.82
C ILE A 58 22.57 -14.90 18.87
N THR A 59 23.35 -14.11 19.60
CA THR A 59 24.68 -14.56 19.99
C THR A 59 24.52 -15.78 20.90
N ALA A 60 25.35 -16.82 20.70
CA ALA A 60 25.17 -18.13 21.35
C ALA A 60 25.10 -18.03 22.89
N ASP A 61 25.74 -17.02 23.49
CA ASP A 61 25.75 -16.69 24.91
C ASP A 61 24.42 -16.13 25.48
N LYS A 62 23.49 -15.69 24.62
CA LYS A 62 22.18 -15.14 25.02
C LYS A 62 21.02 -16.10 24.80
N PHE A 63 21.28 -17.25 24.20
CA PHE A 63 20.25 -18.24 23.89
C PHE A 63 19.61 -18.77 25.18
N LEU A 64 18.27 -18.70 25.27
CA LEU A 64 17.45 -19.12 26.43
C LEU A 64 17.61 -18.28 27.70
N MET A 65 18.49 -17.27 27.73
CA MET A 65 18.74 -16.50 28.95
C MET A 65 17.55 -15.63 29.37
N ASP A 66 16.81 -15.06 28.42
CA ASP A 66 15.59 -14.31 28.70
C ASP A 66 14.48 -15.23 29.21
N GLU A 67 14.32 -16.41 28.61
CA GLU A 67 13.35 -17.42 29.01
C GLU A 67 13.67 -18.00 30.39
N ILE A 68 14.94 -18.32 30.67
CA ILE A 68 15.41 -18.79 31.97
C ILE A 68 15.21 -17.71 33.03
N ARG A 69 15.56 -16.44 32.75
CA ARG A 69 15.36 -15.34 33.69
C ARG A 69 13.90 -15.20 34.10
N VAL A 70 12.99 -15.14 33.12
CA VAL A 70 11.56 -14.99 33.39
C VAL A 70 11.01 -16.22 34.12
N LEU A 71 11.47 -17.43 33.78
CA LEU A 71 11.09 -18.66 34.50
C LEU A 71 11.58 -18.64 35.96
N LEU A 72 12.76 -18.09 36.25
CA LEU A 72 13.30 -17.95 37.61
C LEU A 72 12.56 -16.87 38.41
N GLU A 73 12.28 -15.71 37.81
CA GLU A 73 11.58 -14.59 38.45
C GLU A 73 10.11 -14.88 38.76
N THR A 74 9.48 -15.76 37.99
CA THR A 74 8.07 -16.13 38.14
C THR A 74 7.86 -17.46 38.88
N ARG A 75 8.91 -18.00 39.51
CA ARG A 75 8.82 -19.23 40.33
C ARG A 75 7.83 -19.04 41.48
N GLY A 76 6.65 -19.63 41.33
CA GLY A 76 5.73 -19.92 42.44
C GLY A 76 5.96 -21.33 43.01
N ILE A 77 5.09 -21.77 43.92
CA ILE A 77 5.02 -23.15 44.46
C ILE A 77 4.47 -24.11 43.39
N GLY A 78 4.89 -23.97 42.14
CA GLY A 78 4.43 -24.75 41.00
C GLY A 78 5.15 -26.08 40.90
N LEU A 79 4.43 -27.11 40.44
CA LEU A 79 4.99 -28.43 40.16
C LEU A 79 6.15 -28.32 39.13
N PRO A 80 7.22 -29.12 39.29
CA PRO A 80 8.45 -29.03 38.48
C PRO A 80 8.29 -29.28 36.97
N ASN A 81 7.07 -29.58 36.48
CA ASN A 81 6.77 -29.85 35.08
C ASN A 81 5.70 -28.92 34.47
N PHE A 82 5.29 -27.87 35.17
CA PHE A 82 4.27 -26.95 34.67
C PHE A 82 4.85 -25.60 34.31
N LEU A 83 4.63 -25.18 33.06
CA LEU A 83 5.09 -23.90 32.55
C LEU A 83 4.25 -22.77 33.17
N PRO A 84 4.83 -21.81 33.91
CA PRO A 84 4.06 -20.73 34.52
C PRO A 84 3.42 -19.84 33.43
N LYS A 85 2.09 -19.69 33.48
CA LYS A 85 1.34 -18.81 32.55
C LYS A 85 1.84 -17.36 32.61
N SER A 86 2.23 -16.89 33.80
CA SER A 86 2.83 -15.58 34.02
C SER A 86 4.12 -15.40 33.23
N ALA A 87 5.02 -16.39 33.24
CA ALA A 87 6.28 -16.35 32.49
C ALA A 87 6.04 -16.18 30.99
N PHE A 88 5.12 -16.99 30.45
CA PHE A 88 4.73 -16.93 29.05
C PHE A 88 4.14 -15.57 28.67
N LEU A 89 3.24 -15.02 29.50
CA LEU A 89 2.62 -13.72 29.23
C LEU A 89 3.62 -12.57 29.31
N THR A 90 4.57 -12.59 30.26
CA THR A 90 5.60 -11.56 30.39
C THR A 90 6.49 -11.49 29.15
N LEU A 91 6.95 -12.64 28.63
CA LEU A 91 7.72 -12.69 27.38
C LEU A 91 6.91 -12.19 26.19
N LEU A 92 5.64 -12.57 26.11
CA LEU A 92 4.76 -12.12 25.04
C LEU A 92 4.56 -10.61 25.08
N GLN A 93 4.29 -10.03 26.24
CA GLN A 93 4.09 -8.59 26.41
C GLN A 93 5.34 -7.80 26.06
N LYS A 94 6.52 -8.30 26.42
CA LYS A 94 7.81 -7.72 26.02
C LYS A 94 7.92 -7.66 24.48
N ASN A 95 7.63 -8.77 23.80
CA ASN A 95 7.65 -8.83 22.32
C ASN A 95 6.62 -7.89 21.68
N VAL A 96 5.40 -7.81 22.22
CA VAL A 96 4.35 -6.88 21.73
C VAL A 96 4.79 -5.43 21.86
N LYS A 97 5.44 -5.07 22.98
CA LYS A 97 5.94 -3.71 23.22
C LYS A 97 7.07 -3.31 22.27
N GLU A 98 7.88 -4.26 21.82
CA GLU A 98 8.94 -3.97 20.83
C GLU A 98 8.40 -3.68 19.42
N VAL A 99 7.25 -4.25 19.07
CA VAL A 99 6.63 -4.03 17.74
C VAL A 99 5.54 -2.96 17.75
N SER A 100 5.15 -2.42 18.91
CA SER A 100 4.01 -1.49 19.01
C SER A 100 4.20 -0.17 18.27
N GLU A 101 5.44 0.25 18.04
CA GLU A 101 5.75 1.47 17.27
C GLU A 101 5.75 1.23 15.74
N THR A 102 5.94 -0.02 15.31
CA THR A 102 6.13 -0.38 13.90
C THR A 102 4.88 -0.12 13.02
N PRO A 103 3.63 -0.34 13.50
CA PRO A 103 2.42 0.06 12.77
C PRO A 103 2.31 1.56 12.48
N PHE A 104 2.74 2.43 13.40
CA PHE A 104 2.65 3.89 13.23
C PHE A 104 3.60 4.37 12.12
N VAL A 105 4.84 3.88 12.13
CA VAL A 105 5.85 4.17 11.09
C VAL A 105 5.38 3.71 9.71
N PHE A 106 4.70 2.56 9.63
CA PHE A 106 4.13 2.06 8.38
C PHE A 106 3.00 2.97 7.85
N VAL A 107 2.10 3.43 8.72
CA VAL A 107 1.01 4.35 8.33
C VAL A 107 1.56 5.70 7.86
N GLU A 108 2.62 6.22 8.48
CA GLU A 108 3.30 7.44 8.01
C GLU A 108 4.01 7.23 6.66
N LYS A 109 4.64 6.06 6.45
CA LYS A 109 5.25 5.69 5.16
C LYS A 109 4.19 5.55 4.06
N LEU A 110 2.99 5.07 4.39
CA LEU A 110 1.86 4.98 3.48
C LEU A 110 1.26 6.35 3.16
N GLN A 111 1.10 7.24 4.16
CA GLN A 111 0.65 8.62 3.91
C GLN A 111 1.65 9.40 3.05
N SER A 112 2.95 9.24 3.32
CA SER A 112 4.00 9.88 2.52
C SER A 112 4.15 9.28 1.12
N SER A 113 3.91 7.97 0.91
CA SER A 113 3.87 7.36 -0.43
C SER A 113 2.62 7.77 -1.22
N THR A 114 1.48 7.96 -0.56
CA THR A 114 0.25 8.52 -1.17
C THR A 114 0.46 9.97 -1.59
N LYS A 115 1.20 10.77 -0.79
CA LYS A 115 1.59 12.15 -1.10
C LYS A 115 2.73 12.26 -2.14
N ARG A 116 3.64 11.27 -2.18
CA ARG A 116 4.79 11.18 -3.12
C ARG A 116 4.48 10.46 -4.44
N ALA A 117 3.42 9.66 -4.54
CA ALA A 117 2.94 9.14 -5.83
C ALA A 117 2.55 10.29 -6.79
N ALA A 118 2.21 11.46 -6.24
CA ALA A 118 2.04 12.71 -6.96
C ALA A 118 3.37 13.49 -7.19
N GLN A 119 4.49 13.13 -6.57
CA GLN A 119 5.75 13.88 -6.58
C GLN A 119 7.01 12.98 -6.57
N ASN A 120 7.34 12.32 -7.69
CA ASN A 120 8.64 11.70 -8.01
C ASN A 120 8.80 10.23 -7.52
N LEU A 121 8.96 9.20 -8.36
CA LEU A 121 9.82 9.04 -9.55
C LEU A 121 11.29 9.41 -9.23
N MET A 122 12.13 8.39 -8.96
CA MET A 122 13.60 8.41 -8.75
C MET A 122 14.17 8.30 -7.31
N SER A 123 14.03 7.14 -6.66
CA SER A 123 15.13 6.59 -5.83
C SER A 123 15.03 5.09 -5.52
N LEU A 124 14.18 4.34 -6.20
CA LEU A 124 14.13 2.88 -6.05
C LEU A 124 15.27 2.28 -6.88
N ILE A 125 16.05 1.37 -6.26
CA ILE A 125 17.27 0.68 -6.74
C ILE A 125 18.56 1.26 -6.13
N LYS A 126 18.81 0.96 -4.85
CA LYS A 126 20.18 0.74 -4.36
C LYS A 126 20.23 -0.11 -3.08
N ASN A 127 20.56 -1.39 -3.28
CA ASN A 127 21.23 -2.35 -2.38
C ASN A 127 20.51 -2.89 -1.12
N LYS A 128 20.31 -4.22 -1.10
CA LYS A 128 21.00 -5.15 -0.17
C LYS A 128 20.58 -6.62 -0.42
N SER A 129 21.41 -7.36 -1.15
CA SER A 129 21.23 -8.81 -1.40
C SER A 129 22.43 -9.66 -0.97
N ALA A 130 23.25 -9.19 -0.03
CA ALA A 130 24.45 -9.91 0.43
C ALA A 130 24.36 -10.47 1.87
N ASP A 131 23.32 -10.12 2.65
CA ASP A 131 23.25 -10.49 4.06
C ASP A 131 22.63 -11.89 4.30
N ARG A 132 21.79 -12.41 3.37
CA ARG A 132 21.04 -13.68 3.56
C ARG A 132 21.82 -14.98 3.35
N VAL A 133 22.92 -14.96 2.59
CA VAL A 133 23.72 -16.17 2.33
C VAL A 133 24.70 -16.44 3.48
N LYS A 134 25.06 -15.40 4.25
CA LYS A 134 25.97 -15.51 5.39
C LYS A 134 25.30 -16.11 6.63
N GLU A 135 24.03 -15.80 6.89
CA GLU A 135 23.27 -16.33 8.04
C GLU A 135 22.99 -17.85 7.95
N ILE A 136 22.78 -18.38 6.75
CA ILE A 136 22.51 -19.81 6.54
C ILE A 136 23.79 -20.64 6.80
N VAL A 137 24.95 -20.14 6.34
CA VAL A 137 26.25 -20.80 6.53
C VAL A 137 26.74 -20.74 7.98
N GLU A 138 26.37 -19.69 8.74
CA GLU A 138 26.74 -19.58 10.16
C GLU A 138 25.86 -20.45 11.08
N MET A 139 24.59 -20.67 10.74
CA MET A 139 23.70 -21.59 11.48
C MET A 139 24.10 -23.07 11.31
N GLU A 140 24.74 -23.42 10.20
CA GLU A 140 25.23 -24.80 9.93
C GLU A 140 26.56 -25.12 10.62
N LYS A 141 27.28 -24.10 11.14
CA LYS A 141 28.52 -24.29 11.93
C LYS A 141 28.26 -24.54 13.42
N VAL A 142 27.06 -24.30 13.94
CA VAL A 142 26.71 -24.44 15.36
C VAL A 142 26.12 -25.81 15.66
N VAL A 143 26.83 -26.88 15.30
CA VAL A 143 26.45 -28.25 15.69
C VAL A 143 27.39 -28.84 16.74
N ASP A 144 28.52 -28.21 17.09
CA ASP A 144 29.46 -28.91 18.00
C ASP A 144 30.17 -28.10 19.09
N TYR A 145 29.96 -26.80 19.23
CA TYR A 145 30.54 -26.06 20.37
C TYR A 145 29.60 -24.99 20.91
N THR A 146 29.60 -24.82 22.24
CA THR A 146 29.08 -23.68 23.04
C THR A 146 27.59 -23.60 23.44
N PHE A 147 27.14 -24.53 24.29
CA PHE A 147 26.08 -24.25 25.30
C PHE A 147 26.62 -24.32 26.75
N GLY A 148 27.91 -24.05 26.94
CA GLY A 148 28.56 -24.15 28.27
C GLY A 148 27.84 -23.33 29.35
N HIS A 149 27.33 -22.15 29.01
CA HIS A 149 26.58 -21.27 29.91
C HIS A 149 25.26 -21.88 30.41
N LEU A 150 24.68 -22.85 29.70
CA LEU A 150 23.47 -23.54 30.13
C LEU A 150 23.75 -24.66 31.16
N ARG A 151 25.01 -25.10 31.30
CA ARG A 151 25.39 -26.12 32.31
C ARG A 151 25.26 -25.61 33.74
N GLU A 152 25.21 -24.29 33.94
CA GLU A 152 25.01 -23.65 35.24
C GLU A 152 23.58 -23.80 35.78
N TYR A 153 22.63 -24.21 34.92
CA TYR A 153 21.21 -24.31 35.26
C TYR A 153 20.74 -25.76 35.33
N PRO A 154 19.78 -26.10 36.22
CA PRO A 154 19.22 -27.44 36.27
C PRO A 154 18.57 -27.84 34.94
N SER A 155 18.81 -29.08 34.50
CA SER A 155 18.31 -29.60 33.21
C SER A 155 16.80 -29.39 33.01
N VAL A 156 16.00 -29.52 34.08
CA VAL A 156 14.55 -29.28 34.06
C VAL A 156 14.21 -27.84 33.66
N VAL A 157 14.98 -26.85 34.12
CA VAL A 157 14.77 -25.43 33.78
C VAL A 157 15.15 -25.15 32.33
N VAL A 158 16.24 -25.77 31.86
CA VAL A 158 16.68 -25.64 30.46
C VAL A 158 15.65 -26.24 29.50
N GLN A 159 15.08 -27.41 29.83
CA GLN A 159 13.99 -28.02 29.06
C GLN A 159 12.72 -27.16 29.05
N GLN A 160 12.34 -26.58 30.20
CA GLN A 160 11.21 -25.65 30.28
C GLN A 160 11.45 -24.36 29.47
N ALA A 161 12.68 -23.84 29.48
CA ALA A 161 13.04 -22.67 28.69
C ALA A 161 12.95 -22.97 27.18
N PHE A 162 13.37 -24.16 26.75
CA PHE A 162 13.26 -24.59 25.36
C PHE A 162 11.79 -24.76 24.95
N ASP A 163 10.96 -25.43 25.76
CA ASP A 163 9.53 -25.57 25.52
C ASP A 163 8.83 -24.18 25.48
N MET A 164 9.17 -23.28 26.42
CA MET A 164 8.71 -21.89 26.42
C MET A 164 9.05 -21.19 25.10
N LYS A 165 10.31 -21.30 24.66
CA LYS A 165 10.79 -20.66 23.43
C LYS A 165 10.06 -21.18 22.19
N MET A 166 9.82 -22.49 22.09
CA MET A 166 9.07 -23.09 20.98
C MET A 166 7.62 -22.62 20.96
N ARG A 167 6.94 -22.57 22.11
CA ARG A 167 5.55 -22.07 22.23
C ARG A 167 5.45 -20.59 21.92
N CYS A 168 6.35 -19.77 22.45
CA CYS A 168 6.42 -18.34 22.18
C CYS A 168 6.67 -18.09 20.68
N THR A 169 7.55 -18.86 20.05
CA THR A 169 7.83 -18.76 18.61
C THR A 169 6.60 -19.10 17.76
N ALA A 170 5.91 -20.19 18.07
CA ALA A 170 4.70 -20.60 17.35
C ALA A 170 3.56 -19.58 17.53
N TYR A 171 3.31 -19.14 18.76
CA TYR A 171 2.27 -18.15 19.04
C TYR A 171 2.58 -16.80 18.39
N TRP A 172 3.85 -16.38 18.40
CA TRP A 172 4.27 -15.12 17.80
C TRP A 172 4.03 -15.09 16.28
N LYS A 173 4.32 -16.19 15.57
CA LYS A 173 3.98 -16.30 14.13
C LYS A 173 2.49 -16.01 13.88
N ILE A 174 1.60 -16.51 14.74
CA ILE A 174 0.16 -16.27 14.65
C ILE A 174 -0.20 -14.82 15.00
N VAL A 175 0.46 -14.20 15.99
CA VAL A 175 0.28 -12.77 16.30
C VAL A 175 0.70 -11.89 15.13
N LEU A 176 1.86 -12.14 14.54
CA LEU A 176 2.39 -11.37 13.42
C LEU A 176 1.44 -11.40 12.21
N LEU A 177 0.98 -12.60 11.82
CA LEU A 177 0.03 -12.76 10.72
C LEU A 177 -1.26 -11.97 11.00
N ARG A 178 -1.83 -12.12 12.21
CA ARG A 178 -3.05 -11.38 12.60
C ARG A 178 -2.85 -9.86 12.57
N LEU A 179 -1.68 -9.38 12.95
CA LEU A 179 -1.38 -7.95 12.95
C LEU A 179 -1.28 -7.41 11.52
N VAL A 180 -0.61 -8.13 10.63
CA VAL A 180 -0.54 -7.80 9.19
C VAL A 180 -1.93 -7.85 8.55
N ASP A 181 -2.73 -8.89 8.81
CA ASP A 181 -4.09 -9.04 8.29
C ASP A 181 -5.02 -7.92 8.79
N SER A 182 -4.93 -7.58 10.08
CA SER A 182 -5.75 -6.51 10.68
C SER A 182 -5.40 -5.15 10.10
N LEU A 183 -4.11 -4.88 9.87
CA LEU A 183 -3.66 -3.65 9.20
C LEU A 183 -4.12 -3.62 7.74
N ALA A 184 -3.98 -4.72 7.00
CA ALA A 184 -4.42 -4.82 5.61
C ALA A 184 -5.94 -4.55 5.49
N LEU A 185 -6.75 -5.17 6.35
CA LEU A 185 -8.20 -4.95 6.39
C LEU A 185 -8.54 -3.50 6.73
N HIS A 186 -7.88 -2.91 7.73
CA HIS A 186 -8.12 -1.52 8.12
C HIS A 186 -7.77 -0.55 6.97
N LEU A 187 -6.67 -0.80 6.26
CA LEU A 187 -6.26 0.00 5.10
C LEU A 187 -7.26 -0.09 3.96
N VAL A 188 -7.64 -1.30 3.56
CA VAL A 188 -8.61 -1.53 2.47
C VAL A 188 -9.95 -0.86 2.81
N PHE A 189 -10.42 -1.02 4.06
CA PHE A 189 -11.64 -0.38 4.54
C PHE A 189 -11.54 1.15 4.51
N SER A 190 -10.41 1.70 4.96
CA SER A 190 -10.18 3.14 4.99
C SER A 190 -10.14 3.75 3.59
N VAL A 191 -9.41 3.12 2.65
CA VAL A 191 -9.36 3.55 1.24
C VAL A 191 -10.73 3.44 0.58
N HIS A 192 -11.46 2.36 0.84
CA HIS A 192 -12.83 2.18 0.34
C HIS A 192 -13.75 3.32 0.80
N ASN A 193 -13.73 3.67 2.08
CA ASN A 193 -14.57 4.73 2.63
C ASN A 193 -14.17 6.11 2.11
N LEU A 194 -12.87 6.38 2.01
CA LEU A 194 -12.34 7.63 1.46
C LEU A 194 -12.88 7.84 0.04
N VAL A 195 -12.67 6.87 -0.85
CA VAL A 195 -13.05 7.00 -2.27
C VAL A 195 -14.57 6.92 -2.47
N SER A 196 -15.27 6.08 -1.70
CA SER A 196 -16.69 5.83 -1.92
C SER A 196 -17.62 6.84 -1.28
N ARG A 197 -17.20 7.45 -0.16
CA ARG A 197 -18.06 8.28 0.67
C ARG A 197 -17.44 9.64 0.97
N ASP A 198 -16.21 9.66 1.48
CA ASP A 198 -15.69 10.88 2.13
C ASP A 198 -15.21 11.91 1.09
N MET A 199 -14.63 11.47 -0.04
CA MET A 199 -14.14 12.33 -1.12
C MET A 199 -15.22 13.22 -1.73
N GLU A 200 -16.42 12.67 -2.00
CA GLU A 200 -17.52 13.45 -2.57
C GLU A 200 -18.03 14.51 -1.60
N VAL A 201 -18.12 14.15 -0.31
CA VAL A 201 -18.56 15.05 0.76
C VAL A 201 -17.57 16.20 0.94
N GLU A 202 -16.26 15.92 1.01
CA GLU A 202 -15.23 16.94 1.15
C GLU A 202 -15.18 17.87 -0.07
N ILE A 203 -15.20 17.33 -1.29
CA ILE A 203 -15.18 18.15 -2.51
C ILE A 203 -16.40 19.05 -2.59
N VAL A 204 -17.60 18.53 -2.34
CA VAL A 204 -18.84 19.34 -2.35
C VAL A 204 -18.81 20.40 -1.26
N LYS A 205 -18.32 20.07 -0.06
CA LYS A 205 -18.19 21.01 1.05
C LYS A 205 -17.24 22.16 0.72
N ASP A 206 -16.07 21.87 0.16
CA ASP A 206 -15.08 22.89 -0.23
C ASP A 206 -15.61 23.80 -1.35
N LEU A 207 -16.42 23.26 -2.26
CA LEU A 207 -17.06 24.02 -3.35
C LEU A 207 -18.19 24.93 -2.88
N MET A 208 -18.93 24.53 -1.86
CA MET A 208 -19.99 25.36 -1.26
C MET A 208 -19.45 26.43 -0.30
N ASN A 209 -18.14 26.49 -0.08
CA ASN A 209 -17.52 27.50 0.77
C ASN A 209 -17.61 28.89 0.10
N PRO A 210 -18.30 29.88 0.71
CA PRO A 210 -18.51 31.20 0.12
C PRO A 210 -17.21 31.95 -0.26
N HIS A 211 -16.08 31.61 0.36
CA HIS A 211 -14.80 32.27 0.16
C HIS A 211 -13.96 31.72 -1.01
N ASN A 212 -14.26 30.50 -1.48
CA ASN A 212 -13.48 29.84 -2.54
C ASN A 212 -13.97 30.16 -3.96
N GLY A 213 -14.92 31.09 -4.11
CA GLY A 213 -15.38 31.64 -5.40
C GLY A 213 -15.88 30.59 -6.38
N GLY A 214 -16.40 29.50 -5.82
CA GLY A 214 -17.29 28.56 -6.48
C GLY A 214 -16.66 27.72 -7.59
N VAL A 215 -17.55 26.92 -8.19
CA VAL A 215 -17.23 25.96 -9.26
C VAL A 215 -16.78 26.67 -10.54
N GLU A 216 -17.14 27.95 -10.71
CA GLU A 216 -16.86 28.74 -11.91
C GLU A 216 -15.37 29.03 -12.08
N ARG A 217 -14.63 29.32 -11.00
CA ARG A 217 -13.17 29.50 -11.04
C ARG A 217 -12.41 28.20 -11.33
N MET A 218 -12.97 27.04 -10.95
CA MET A 218 -12.35 25.73 -11.23
C MET A 218 -12.60 25.24 -12.65
N LEU A 219 -13.65 25.74 -13.30
CA LEU A 219 -13.96 25.45 -14.71
C LEU A 219 -13.39 26.52 -15.66
N GLU A 220 -12.61 27.46 -15.14
CA GLU A 220 -11.96 28.48 -15.94
C GLU A 220 -10.88 27.83 -16.81
N GLU A 221 -11.03 27.96 -18.13
CA GLU A 221 -10.16 27.26 -19.05
C GLU A 221 -8.77 27.87 -19.11
N SER A 222 -7.76 27.00 -19.24
CA SER A 222 -6.41 27.44 -19.53
C SER A 222 -6.38 28.26 -20.83
N PRO A 223 -5.68 29.42 -20.87
CA PRO A 223 -5.54 30.23 -22.08
C PRO A 223 -5.07 29.43 -23.30
N LYS A 224 -4.24 28.40 -23.10
CA LYS A 224 -3.76 27.52 -24.17
C LYS A 224 -4.90 26.72 -24.81
N VAL A 225 -5.86 26.24 -24.01
CA VAL A 225 -7.01 25.46 -24.47
C VAL A 225 -7.98 26.36 -25.22
N THR A 226 -8.25 27.56 -24.70
CA THR A 226 -9.11 28.57 -25.34
C THR A 226 -8.61 28.91 -26.75
N ILE A 227 -7.31 29.21 -26.89
CA ILE A 227 -6.69 29.52 -28.19
C ILE A 227 -6.80 28.35 -29.17
N ARG A 228 -6.58 27.11 -28.71
CA ARG A 228 -6.72 25.91 -29.56
C ARG A 228 -8.16 25.71 -30.01
N ARG A 229 -9.13 25.89 -29.11
CA ARG A 229 -10.56 25.78 -29.43
C ARG A 229 -10.99 26.81 -30.46
N GLU A 230 -10.55 28.07 -30.32
CA GLU A 230 -10.86 29.10 -31.30
C GLU A 230 -10.32 28.76 -32.69
N LYS A 231 -9.05 28.33 -32.79
CA LYS A 231 -8.46 27.93 -34.07
C LYS A 231 -9.23 26.78 -34.72
N LEU A 232 -9.62 25.79 -33.91
CA LEU A 232 -10.41 24.65 -34.38
C LEU A 232 -11.80 25.11 -34.88
N ASN A 233 -12.49 25.97 -34.13
CA ASN A 233 -13.79 26.50 -34.52
C ASN A 233 -13.74 27.34 -35.81
N ARG A 234 -12.68 28.15 -36.01
CA ARG A 234 -12.47 28.87 -37.27
C ARG A 234 -12.29 27.91 -38.44
N SER A 235 -11.52 26.84 -38.25
CA SER A 235 -11.30 25.80 -39.27
C SER A 235 -12.59 25.06 -39.61
N ILE A 236 -13.36 24.67 -38.60
CA ILE A 236 -14.67 24.01 -38.78
C ILE A 236 -15.63 24.93 -39.56
N LYS A 237 -15.66 26.23 -39.26
CA LYS A 237 -16.52 27.19 -39.97
C LYS A 237 -16.13 27.30 -41.44
N LEU A 238 -14.84 27.39 -41.76
CA LEU A 238 -14.34 27.40 -43.13
C LEU A 238 -14.69 26.11 -43.88
N LEU A 239 -14.51 24.95 -43.25
CA LEU A 239 -14.86 23.67 -43.86
C LEU A 239 -16.35 23.55 -44.15
N LYS A 240 -17.23 24.09 -43.29
CA LYS A 240 -18.67 24.14 -43.55
C LYS A 240 -19.01 25.01 -44.77
N VAL A 241 -18.35 26.16 -44.92
CA VAL A 241 -18.54 27.03 -46.09
C VAL A 241 -18.03 26.36 -47.37
N SER A 242 -16.83 25.77 -47.30
CA SER A 242 -16.27 25.03 -48.44
C SER A 242 -17.17 23.88 -48.88
N LYS A 243 -17.72 23.11 -47.94
CA LYS A 243 -18.70 22.06 -48.22
C LYS A 243 -19.91 22.58 -49.00
N GLU A 244 -20.45 23.74 -48.61
CA GLU A 244 -21.61 24.36 -49.28
C GLU A 244 -21.27 24.78 -50.72
N GLU A 245 -20.11 25.40 -50.93
CA GLU A 245 -19.68 25.78 -52.28
C GLU A 245 -19.42 24.57 -53.17
N VAL A 246 -18.82 23.51 -52.63
CA VAL A 246 -18.64 22.25 -53.36
C VAL A 246 -19.99 21.62 -53.71
N SER A 247 -20.99 21.69 -52.82
CA SER A 247 -22.36 21.23 -53.12
C SER A 247 -22.94 22.00 -54.30
N LYS A 248 -22.85 23.34 -54.31
CA LYS A 248 -23.33 24.18 -55.42
C LYS A 248 -22.65 23.84 -56.75
N ILE A 249 -21.34 23.56 -56.74
CA ILE A 249 -20.61 23.16 -57.95
C ILE A 249 -21.12 21.79 -58.45
N MET A 250 -21.30 20.84 -57.54
CA MET A 250 -21.80 19.50 -57.86
C MET A 250 -23.23 19.54 -58.42
N ASP A 251 -24.10 20.39 -57.88
CA ASP A 251 -25.46 20.59 -58.38
C ASP A 251 -25.46 21.19 -59.79
N ARG A 252 -24.55 22.13 -60.08
CA ARG A 252 -24.38 22.70 -61.43
C ARG A 252 -23.88 21.67 -62.45
N ILE A 253 -22.91 20.83 -62.08
CA ILE A 253 -22.40 19.75 -62.94
C ILE A 253 -23.51 18.74 -63.24
N SER A 254 -24.36 18.44 -62.26
CA SER A 254 -25.49 17.53 -62.41
C SER A 254 -26.60 18.12 -63.30
N ALA A 255 -26.77 19.44 -63.32
CA ALA A 255 -27.74 20.15 -64.15
C ALA A 255 -27.29 20.30 -65.62
N ASP A 256 -25.99 20.51 -65.87
CA ASP A 256 -25.42 20.60 -67.22
C ASP A 256 -25.29 19.23 -67.91
N GLY A 257 -25.46 18.13 -67.17
CA GLY A 257 -25.47 16.75 -67.68
C GLY A 257 -26.85 16.23 -68.12
N GLY A 258 -27.85 17.11 -68.31
CA GLY A 258 -29.19 16.71 -68.79
C GLY A 258 -29.14 15.95 -70.13
N PRO A 259 -30.04 14.96 -70.35
CA PRO A 259 -29.87 13.95 -71.38
C PRO A 259 -29.80 14.60 -72.77
N ALA A 260 -28.74 14.24 -73.52
CA ALA A 260 -28.64 14.51 -74.94
C ALA A 260 -29.96 14.06 -75.59
N GLN A 261 -30.73 15.02 -76.11
CA GLN A 261 -31.90 14.72 -76.93
C GLN A 261 -31.39 13.99 -78.17
N VAL A 262 -31.89 12.76 -78.32
CA VAL A 262 -31.67 11.82 -79.43
C VAL A 262 -32.00 12.45 -80.78
#